data_AF-A0A328SBQ6-F1
#
_entry.id   AF-A0A328SBQ6-F1
#
_cell.length_a   1.000
_cell.length_b   1.000
_cell.length_c   1.000
_cell.angle_alpha   90.00
_cell.angle_beta   90.00
_cell.angle_gamma   90.00
#
_symmetry.space_group_name_H-M   'P 1'
#
loop_
_entity.id
_entity.type
_entity.pdbx_description
1 polymer ?
#
loop_
_entity_poly.entity_id
_entity_poly.type
_entity_poly.pdbx_seq_one_letter_code
_entity_poly.pdbx_strand_id
1 'polypeptide(L)' 'MMCGLEIHVQLNTNSKLFCSCHTNYQSAENNTNICPVCLNQPGAKPYPPNQSALDNAIKVALMLGCDISDEVI' A
#
# COMPACT_ATOMS: atom_id res chain seq x y z
N MET A 1 18.86 -28.71 -4.82
CA MET A 1 18.39 -27.82 -3.74
C MET A 1 17.14 -27.12 -4.24
N MET A 2 16.07 -27.07 -3.46
CA MET A 2 14.86 -26.29 -3.77
C MET A 2 14.84 -25.08 -2.84
N CYS A 3 14.62 -23.89 -3.40
CA CYS A 3 14.52 -22.64 -2.66
C CYS A 3 13.23 -21.92 -3.04
N GLY A 4 12.52 -21.40 -2.04
CA GLY A 4 11.41 -20.46 -2.21
C GLY A 4 11.81 -19.09 -1.70
N LEU A 5 11.26 -18.04 -2.30
CA LEU A 5 11.53 -16.65 -1.94
C LEU A 5 10.20 -15.93 -1.67
N GLU A 6 10.19 -15.11 -0.62
CA GLU A 6 9.12 -14.17 -0.32
C GLU A 6 9.67 -12.76 -0.50
N ILE A 7 9.04 -11.96 -1.36
CA ILE A 7 9.55 -10.65 -1.78
C ILE A 7 8.51 -9.59 -1.41
N HIS A 8 8.93 -8.57 -0.67
CA HIS A 8 8.11 -7.40 -0.35
C HIS A 8 8.61 -6.22 -1.17
N VAL A 9 7.68 -5.50 -1.81
CA VAL A 9 7.99 -4.31 -2.64
C VAL A 9 7.13 -3.14 -2.17
N GLN A 10 7.76 -1.97 -2.03
CA GLN A 10 7.05 -0.74 -1.72
C GLN A 10 6.48 -0.11 -3.00
N LEU A 11 5.16 0.04 -3.08
CA LEU A 11 4.51 0.70 -4.20
C LEU A 11 4.72 2.22 -4.15
N ASN A 12 5.17 2.78 -5.28
CA ASN A 12 5.36 4.23 -5.42
C ASN A 12 4.01 4.93 -5.59
N THR A 13 3.44 5.39 -4.48
CA THR A 13 2.14 6.07 -4.39
C THR A 13 2.32 7.37 -3.64
N ASN A 14 1.47 8.38 -3.85
CA ASN A 14 1.59 9.69 -3.18
C ASN A 14 1.08 9.68 -1.73
N SER A 15 0.16 8.78 -1.40
CA SER A 15 -0.44 8.62 -0.08
C SER A 15 -0.43 7.17 0.40
N LYS A 16 -0.47 6.96 1.71
CA LYS A 16 -0.53 5.63 2.33
C LYS A 16 -1.77 4.86 1.88
N LEU A 17 -1.77 3.54 2.13
CA LEU A 17 -2.79 2.63 1.62
C LEU A 17 -4.20 2.92 2.15
N PHE A 18 -4.34 3.29 3.43
CA PHE A 18 -5.64 3.43 4.09
C PHE A 18 -5.90 4.83 4.68
N CYS A 19 -5.06 5.82 4.33
CA CYS A 19 -5.25 7.21 4.75
C CYS A 19 -4.58 8.19 3.77
N SER A 20 -4.81 9.48 3.95
CA SER A 20 -4.29 10.53 3.06
C SER A 20 -2.87 11.02 3.41
N CYS A 21 -2.19 10.44 4.40
CA CYS A 21 -0.82 10.82 4.73
C CYS A 21 0.14 10.52 3.58
N HIS A 22 1.12 11.41 3.36
CA HIS A 22 2.15 11.22 2.34
C HIS A 22 3.09 10.04 2.66
N THR A 23 3.66 9.48 1.59
CA THR A 23 4.64 8.38 1.59
C THR A 23 6.06 8.87 1.34
N ASN A 24 6.32 10.18 1.31
CA ASN A 24 7.64 10.79 1.12
C ASN A 24 8.51 10.72 2.40
N TYR A 25 8.48 9.60 3.12
CA TYR A 25 9.10 9.45 4.44
C TYR A 25 10.63 9.63 4.43
N GLN A 26 11.29 9.39 3.29
CA GLN A 26 12.74 9.57 3.15
C GLN A 26 13.19 11.03 3.32
N SER A 27 12.31 11.99 2.99
CA SER A 27 12.58 13.43 3.09
C SER A 27 11.76 14.11 4.18
N ALA A 28 11.00 13.35 4.97
CA ALA A 28 10.10 13.90 5.99
C ALA A 28 10.74 13.76 7.37
N GLU A 29 10.54 14.77 8.22
CA GLU A 29 10.92 14.72 9.63
C GLU A 29 10.13 13.63 10.37
N ASN A 30 10.70 13.15 11.48
CA ASN A 30 10.09 12.11 12.30
C ASN A 30 8.66 12.45 12.70
N ASN A 31 7.74 11.50 12.55
CA ASN A 31 6.35 11.62 12.98
C ASN A 31 5.59 12.82 12.38
N THR A 32 5.98 13.31 11.19
CA THR A 32 5.26 14.42 10.52
C THR A 32 4.17 13.93 9.55
N ASN A 33 4.37 12.78 8.91
CA ASN A 33 3.39 12.15 8.01
C ASN A 33 2.46 11.18 8.77
N ILE A 34 1.79 11.67 9.81
CA ILE A 34 0.91 10.85 10.67
C ILE A 34 -0.51 11.41 10.75
N CYS A 35 -1.47 10.52 11.01
CA CYS A 35 -2.86 10.84 11.29
C CYS A 35 -3.44 9.77 12.23
N PRO A 36 -4.64 10.00 12.81
CA PRO A 36 -5.29 9.03 13.68
C PRO A 36 -5.40 7.62 13.09
N VAL A 37 -5.60 7.50 11.77
CA VAL A 37 -5.71 6.20 11.08
C VAL A 37 -4.39 5.43 11.11
N CYS A 38 -3.28 6.03 10.68
CA CYS A 38 -2.00 5.30 10.64
C CYS A 38 -1.32 5.17 12.01
N LEU A 39 -1.79 5.92 13.01
CA LEU A 39 -1.41 5.74 14.41
C LEU A 39 -2.33 4.75 15.14
N ASN A 40 -3.37 4.24 14.48
CA ASN A 40 -4.36 3.34 15.07
C ASN A 40 -5.01 3.92 16.35
N GLN A 41 -5.36 5.20 16.34
CA GLN A 41 -6.00 5.86 17.47
C GLN A 41 -7.44 5.36 17.66
N PRO A 42 -7.96 5.33 18.91
CA PRO A 42 -9.34 4.92 19.18
C PRO A 42 -10.35 5.69 18.34
N GLY A 43 -11.24 4.97 17.65
CA GLY A 43 -12.28 5.54 16.79
C GLY A 43 -11.84 5.87 15.36
N ALA A 44 -10.55 5.81 15.04
CA ALA A 44 -10.09 5.93 13.66
C ALA A 44 -10.48 4.67 12.85
N LYS A 45 -10.91 4.88 11.60
CA LYS A 45 -11.24 3.80 10.67
C LYS A 45 -10.36 3.91 9.42
N PRO A 46 -9.91 2.78 8.85
CA PRO A 46 -9.21 2.81 7.57
C PRO A 46 -10.14 3.37 6.49
N TYR A 47 -9.59 4.19 5.61
CA TYR A 47 -10.27 4.56 4.39
C TYR A 47 -10.28 3.35 3.44
N PRO A 48 -11.15 3.34 2.40
CA PRO A 48 -10.98 2.40 1.31
C PRO A 48 -9.54 2.42 0.78
N PRO A 49 -9.02 1.29 0.27
CA PRO A 49 -7.67 1.21 -0.25
C PRO A 49 -7.37 2.30 -1.27
N ASN A 50 -6.16 2.84 -1.23
CA ASN A 50 -5.65 3.77 -2.23
C ASN A 50 -5.76 3.14 -3.64
N GLN A 51 -6.57 3.75 -4.51
CA GLN A 51 -6.79 3.27 -5.87
C GLN A 51 -5.49 3.11 -6.66
N SER A 52 -4.56 4.07 -6.55
CA SER A 52 -3.27 3.98 -7.25
C SER A 52 -2.39 2.84 -6.73
N ALA A 53 -2.54 2.46 -5.45
CA ALA A 53 -1.87 1.28 -4.92
C ALA A 53 -2.46 0.00 -5.53
N LEU A 54 -3.79 -0.07 -5.62
CA LEU A 54 -4.50 -1.21 -6.22
C LEU A 54 -4.14 -1.37 -7.72
N ASP A 55 -4.19 -0.28 -8.48
CA ASP A 55 -3.85 -0.29 -9.91
C ASP A 55 -2.41 -0.77 -10.14
N ASN A 56 -1.48 -0.36 -9.28
CA ASN A 56 -0.08 -0.80 -9.37
C ASN A 56 0.09 -2.27 -8.97
N ALA A 57 -0.64 -2.76 -7.97
CA ALA A 57 -0.64 -4.17 -7.61
C ALA A 57 -1.19 -5.05 -8.73
N ILE A 58 -2.30 -4.65 -9.36
CA ILE A 58 -2.88 -5.36 -10.51
C ILE A 58 -1.90 -5.37 -11.69
N LYS A 59 -1.23 -4.24 -11.99
CA LYS A 59 -0.20 -4.20 -13.04
C LYS A 59 0.94 -5.20 -12.78
N VAL A 60 1.41 -5.31 -11.54
CA VAL A 60 2.45 -6.29 -11.17
C VAL A 60 1.94 -7.72 -11.32
N ALA A 61 0.71 -8.01 -10.87
CA ALA A 61 0.11 -9.33 -11.02
C ALA A 61 -0.02 -9.74 -12.49
N LEU A 62 -0.52 -8.85 -13.35
CA LEU A 62 -0.61 -9.07 -14.79
C LEU A 62 0.77 -9.25 -15.44
N MET A 63 1.78 -8.46 -15.03
CA MET A 63 3.16 -8.61 -15.50
C MET A 63 3.74 -9.98 -15.14
N LEU A 64 3.39 -10.53 -13.98
CA LEU A 64 3.83 -11.84 -13.52
C LEU A 64 3.00 -13.00 -14.09
N GLY A 65 1.99 -12.72 -14.92
CA GLY A 65 1.10 -13.74 -15.50
C GLY A 65 0.16 -14.38 -14.49
N CYS A 66 -0.20 -13.67 -13.41
CA CYS A 66 -1.19 -14.12 -12.44
C CYS A 66 -2.62 -13.83 -12.92
N ASP A 67 -3.56 -14.67 -12.49
CA ASP A 67 -5.00 -14.42 -12.65
C ASP A 67 -5.49 -13.40 -11.62
N ILE A 68 -6.37 -12.50 -12.06
CA ILE A 68 -6.97 -11.47 -11.18
C ILE A 68 -8.29 -11.99 -10.64
N SER A 69 -8.50 -11.83 -9.33
CA SER A 69 -9.76 -12.21 -8.68
C SER A 69 -10.88 -11.22 -9.05
N ASP A 70 -12.06 -11.76 -9.39
CA ASP A 70 -13.27 -10.98 -9.65
C ASP A 70 -13.75 -10.20 -8.41
N GLU A 71 -13.36 -10.61 -7.20
CA GLU A 71 -13.71 -9.91 -5.95
C GLU A 71 -12.94 -8.59 -5.77
N VAL A 72 -11.88 -8.39 -6.54
CA VAL A 72 -11.03 -7.19 -6.51
C VAL A 72 -11.54 -6.11 -7.48
N ILE A 73 -12.39 -6.49 -8.45
CA ILE A 73 -12.91 -5.64 -9.53
C ILE A 73 -14.22 -4.96 -9.12
#